data_AF-A0A957SXL4-F1
#
_entry.id   AF-A0A957SXL4-F1
#
_cell.length_a   1.000
_cell.length_b   1.000
_cell.length_c   1.000
_cell.angle_alpha   90.00
_cell.angle_beta   90.00
_cell.angle_gamma   90.00
#
_symmetry.space_group_name_H-M   'P 1'
#
loop_
_entity.id
_entity.type
_entity.pdbx_description
1 polymer ?
#
loop_
_entity_poly.entity_id
_entity_poly.type
_entity_poly.pdbx_seq_one_letter_code
_entity_poly.pdbx_strand_id
1 'polypeptide(L)'
;VHWMLTGSHGAALPFALRPENFEPIRNNLDRLEWHLLSVEAYVTQCQANGHRIDKFNLSNIFEYMSLANYTALLQGLVSVATAQARLLYWNMLAPRSCPLALRGRLQPLRALADALHSQDKAIFYSALQIEEVIP
;
A
#
# COMPACT_ATOMS: atom_id res chain seq x y z
N VAL A 1 18.59 -0.59 -5.80
CA VAL A 1 19.84 -1.37 -5.94
C VAL A 1 21.07 -0.65 -5.39
N HIS A 2 21.35 0.63 -5.70
CA HIS A 2 22.57 1.32 -5.23
C HIS A 2 22.82 1.22 -3.72
N TRP A 3 21.80 1.47 -2.89
CA TRP A 3 21.89 1.27 -1.44
C TRP A 3 22.22 -0.16 -1.03
N MET A 4 21.57 -1.15 -1.65
CA MET A 4 21.79 -2.57 -1.36
C MET A 4 23.22 -3.00 -1.67
N LEU A 5 23.85 -2.42 -2.70
CA LEU A 5 25.19 -2.80 -3.13
C LEU A 5 26.30 -1.99 -2.45
N THR A 6 26.03 -0.75 -2.05
CA THR A 6 27.08 0.20 -1.60
C THR A 6 26.90 0.67 -0.15
N GLY A 7 25.78 0.36 0.49
CA GLY A 7 25.44 0.87 1.82
C GLY A 7 25.11 2.37 1.87
N SER A 8 25.00 3.04 0.72
CA SER A 8 24.64 4.47 0.64
C SER A 8 23.77 4.75 -0.58
N HIS A 9 23.09 5.91 -0.63
CA HIS A 9 22.28 6.30 -1.79
C HIS A 9 23.08 6.97 -2.91
N GLY A 10 24.25 7.54 -2.61
CA GLY A 10 24.99 8.37 -3.56
C GLY A 10 24.09 9.43 -4.20
N ALA A 11 24.13 9.55 -5.53
CA ALA A 11 23.23 10.42 -6.28
C ALA A 11 21.80 9.84 -6.49
N ALA A 12 21.57 8.55 -6.20
CA ALA A 12 20.30 7.86 -6.41
C ALA A 12 19.35 8.00 -5.21
N LEU A 13 19.08 9.25 -4.80
CA LEU A 13 18.30 9.57 -3.63
C LEU A 13 16.81 9.15 -3.78
N PRO A 14 16.22 8.46 -2.79
CA PRO A 14 14.78 8.31 -2.65
C PRO A 14 14.12 9.69 -2.65
N PHE A 15 12.87 9.79 -3.10
CA PHE A 15 12.16 11.07 -3.20
C PHE A 15 12.24 11.89 -1.90
N ALA A 16 12.01 11.25 -0.75
CA ALA A 16 12.06 11.91 0.55
C ALA A 16 13.43 12.50 0.94
N LEU A 17 14.52 12.05 0.32
CA LEU A 17 15.88 12.52 0.60
C LEU A 17 16.39 13.53 -0.44
N ARG A 18 15.60 13.88 -1.46
CA ARG A 18 16.02 14.84 -2.49
C ARG A 18 15.81 16.28 -1.98
N PRO A 19 16.77 17.21 -2.21
CA PRO A 19 16.68 18.58 -1.70
C PRO A 19 15.38 19.30 -2.08
N GLU A 20 14.90 19.11 -3.31
CA GLU A 20 13.66 19.73 -3.81
C GLU A 20 12.40 19.29 -3.03
N ASN A 21 12.45 18.18 -2.31
CA ASN A 21 11.33 17.67 -1.52
C ASN A 21 11.42 18.02 -0.03
N PHE A 22 12.55 18.58 0.44
CA PHE A 22 12.74 18.87 1.87
C PHE A 22 11.72 19.88 2.41
N GLU A 23 11.65 21.08 1.81
CA GLU A 23 10.71 22.12 2.24
C GLU A 23 9.24 21.70 2.08
N PRO A 24 8.80 21.07 0.96
CA PRO A 24 7.45 20.53 0.86
C PRO A 24 7.08 19.54 1.97
N ILE A 25 7.97 18.60 2.30
CA ILE A 25 7.72 17.62 3.38
C ILE A 25 7.64 18.34 4.73
N ARG A 26 8.61 19.22 5.03
CA ARG A 26 8.69 19.96 6.29
C ARG A 26 7.43 20.81 6.53
N ASN A 27 6.93 21.47 5.49
CA ASN A 27 5.75 22.34 5.56
C ASN A 27 4.41 21.60 5.64
N ASN A 28 4.40 20.26 5.53
CA ASN A 28 3.20 19.43 5.61
C ASN A 28 3.27 18.38 6.73
N LEU A 29 4.21 18.49 7.67
CA LEU A 29 4.35 17.54 8.78
C LEU A 29 3.11 17.49 9.68
N ASP A 30 2.37 18.58 9.78
CA ASP A 30 1.09 18.71 10.49
C ASP A 30 -0.02 17.82 9.90
N ARG A 31 0.16 17.32 8.67
CA ARG A 31 -0.77 16.42 7.98
C ARG A 31 -0.44 14.94 8.17
N LEU A 32 0.61 14.63 8.93
CA LEU A 32 1.03 13.26 9.22
C LEU A 32 0.60 12.86 10.63
N GLU A 33 -0.03 11.69 10.73
CA GLU A 33 -0.38 11.08 12.00
C GLU A 33 0.36 9.75 12.15
N TRP A 34 0.87 9.49 13.35
CA TRP A 34 1.59 8.27 13.69
C TRP A 34 0.78 7.42 14.65
N HIS A 35 0.53 6.18 14.25
CA HIS A 35 -0.27 5.22 15.00
C HIS A 35 0.62 4.05 15.44
N LEU A 36 0.88 3.93 16.75
CA LEU A 36 1.63 2.80 17.31
C LEU A 36 0.71 1.60 17.56
N LEU A 37 0.30 0.94 16.48
CA LEU A 37 -0.67 -0.15 16.49
C LEU A 37 -0.62 -0.93 15.18
N SER A 38 -1.21 -2.14 15.16
CA SER A 38 -1.27 -2.95 13.95
C SER A 38 -2.29 -2.38 12.95
N VAL A 39 -2.18 -2.77 11.67
CA VAL A 39 -3.15 -2.32 10.66
C VAL A 39 -4.56 -2.79 10.98
N GLU A 40 -4.71 -4.01 11.51
CA GLU A 40 -5.99 -4.55 11.99
C GLU A 40 -6.60 -3.69 13.11
N ALA A 41 -5.78 -3.28 14.08
CA ALA A 41 -6.21 -2.40 15.15
C ALA A 41 -6.61 -1.01 14.61
N TYR A 42 -5.88 -0.48 13.65
CA TYR A 42 -6.21 0.82 13.02
C TYR A 42 -7.53 0.76 12.28
N VAL A 43 -7.76 -0.33 11.52
CA VAL A 43 -9.04 -0.58 10.84
C VAL A 43 -10.18 -0.63 11.86
N THR A 44 -9.99 -1.32 12.99
CA THR A 44 -11.00 -1.39 14.06
C THR A 44 -11.31 -0.01 14.64
N GLN A 45 -10.29 0.82 14.87
CA GLN A 45 -10.47 2.20 15.32
C GLN A 45 -11.19 3.07 14.28
N CYS A 46 -10.86 2.91 12.99
CA CYS A 46 -11.56 3.62 11.92
C CYS A 46 -13.04 3.23 11.85
N GLN A 47 -13.36 1.94 12.00
CA GLN A 47 -14.73 1.45 12.08
C GLN A 47 -15.48 2.07 13.25
N ALA A 48 -14.89 2.08 14.45
CA ALA A 48 -15.50 2.64 15.66
C ALA A 48 -15.77 4.15 15.53
N ASN A 49 -14.87 4.88 14.88
CA ASN A 49 -14.96 6.34 14.74
C ASN A 49 -15.66 6.80 13.45
N GLY A 50 -16.08 5.86 12.59
CA GLY A 50 -16.64 6.17 11.27
C GLY A 50 -15.64 6.81 10.29
N HIS A 51 -14.34 6.75 10.58
CA HIS A 51 -13.30 7.31 9.73
C HIS A 51 -13.17 6.50 8.44
N ARG A 52 -12.95 7.19 7.31
CA ARG A 52 -12.86 6.58 5.99
C ARG A 52 -11.57 6.98 5.28
N ILE A 53 -11.05 6.05 4.46
CA ILE A 53 -9.74 6.17 3.82
C ILE A 53 -9.89 6.08 2.30
N ASP A 54 -9.28 7.03 1.58
CA ASP A 54 -9.32 7.11 0.11
C ASP A 54 -8.20 6.31 -0.57
N LYS A 55 -7.05 6.18 0.07
CA LYS A 55 -5.86 5.56 -0.54
C LYS A 55 -5.07 4.78 0.49
N PHE A 56 -4.68 3.57 0.12
CA PHE A 56 -3.90 2.67 0.93
C PHE A 56 -2.59 2.34 0.22
N ASN A 57 -1.46 2.64 0.85
CA ASN A 57 -0.14 2.19 0.43
C ASN A 57 0.34 1.11 1.42
N LEU A 58 0.24 -0.15 1.01
CA LEU A 58 0.40 -1.33 1.86
C LEU A 58 1.65 -2.09 1.43
N SER A 59 2.80 -1.51 1.73
CA SER A 59 4.12 -2.01 1.30
C SER A 59 4.47 -3.39 1.85
N ASN A 60 4.15 -4.44 1.08
CA ASN A 60 4.49 -5.85 1.34
C ASN A 60 3.96 -6.44 2.66
N ILE A 61 2.77 -6.01 3.11
CA ILE A 61 2.24 -6.46 4.41
C ILE A 61 1.57 -7.84 4.36
N PHE A 62 1.06 -8.27 3.20
CA PHE A 62 0.27 -9.50 3.07
C PHE A 62 1.09 -10.77 2.86
N GLU A 63 2.36 -10.64 2.44
CA GLU A 63 3.28 -11.75 2.18
C GLU A 63 3.37 -12.71 3.37
N TYR A 64 3.52 -12.13 4.57
CA TYR A 64 3.79 -12.81 5.83
C TYR A 64 2.53 -13.34 6.52
N MET A 65 1.35 -13.14 5.93
CA MET A 65 0.07 -13.52 6.52
C MET A 65 -0.38 -14.90 6.04
N SER A 66 -1.13 -15.62 6.87
CA SER A 66 -1.94 -16.74 6.37
C SER A 66 -2.97 -16.23 5.35
N LEU A 67 -3.48 -17.10 4.46
CA LEU A 67 -4.55 -16.71 3.55
C LEU A 67 -5.80 -16.19 4.29
N ALA A 68 -6.10 -16.76 5.46
CA ALA A 68 -7.21 -16.33 6.29
C ALA A 68 -6.99 -14.90 6.82
N ASN A 69 -5.81 -14.62 7.40
CA ASN A 69 -5.49 -13.29 7.93
C ASN A 69 -5.43 -12.23 6.83
N TYR A 70 -4.82 -12.56 5.69
CA TYR A 70 -4.82 -11.71 4.49
C TYR A 70 -6.25 -11.34 4.08
N THR A 71 -7.12 -12.33 3.93
CA THR A 71 -8.50 -12.11 3.47
C THR A 71 -9.29 -11.27 4.47
N ALA A 72 -9.15 -11.57 5.77
CA ALA A 72 -9.81 -10.82 6.84
C ALA A 72 -9.35 -9.37 6.91
N LEU A 73 -8.04 -9.12 6.83
CA LEU A 73 -7.50 -7.76 6.82
C LEU A 73 -7.94 -7.00 5.56
N LEU A 74 -7.89 -7.61 4.37
CA LEU A 74 -8.36 -6.98 3.14
C LEU A 74 -9.85 -6.62 3.22
N GLN A 75 -10.70 -7.51 3.75
CA GLN A 75 -12.10 -7.22 4.04
C GLN A 75 -12.26 -6.02 4.99
N GLY A 76 -11.45 -5.97 6.05
CA GLY A 76 -11.42 -4.87 7.00
C GLY A 76 -11.05 -3.54 6.35
N LEU A 77 -9.97 -3.51 5.55
CA LEU A 77 -9.54 -2.32 4.82
C LEU A 77 -10.64 -1.80 3.87
N VAL A 78 -11.30 -2.70 3.13
CA VAL A 78 -12.41 -2.33 2.24
C VAL A 78 -13.63 -1.83 3.02
N SER A 79 -13.83 -2.26 4.27
CA SER A 79 -14.94 -1.77 5.11
C SER A 79 -14.77 -0.31 5.54
N VAL A 80 -13.53 0.17 5.66
CA VAL A 80 -13.20 1.56 6.03
C VAL A 80 -12.80 2.41 4.82
N ALA A 81 -12.91 1.86 3.62
CA ALA A 81 -12.61 2.58 2.39
C ALA A 81 -13.76 3.53 2.00
N THR A 82 -13.43 4.62 1.33
CA THR A 82 -14.40 5.42 0.56
C THR A 82 -14.73 4.72 -0.78
N ALA A 83 -15.79 5.17 -1.44
CA ALA A 83 -16.06 4.74 -2.81
C ALA A 83 -14.90 5.17 -3.71
N GLN A 84 -14.47 4.31 -4.63
CA GLN A 84 -13.33 4.54 -5.53
C GLN A 84 -11.98 4.65 -4.82
N ALA A 85 -11.90 4.28 -3.53
CA ALA A 85 -10.64 4.19 -2.83
C ALA A 85 -9.70 3.19 -3.50
N ARG A 86 -8.40 3.44 -3.44
CA ARG A 86 -7.39 2.58 -4.09
C ARG A 86 -6.47 1.92 -3.08
N LEU A 87 -6.31 0.61 -3.24
CA LEU A 87 -5.36 -0.21 -2.50
C LEU A 87 -4.18 -0.54 -3.40
N LEU A 88 -2.98 -0.23 -2.93
CA LEU A 88 -1.71 -0.52 -3.58
C LEU A 88 -0.89 -1.43 -2.68
N TYR A 89 -0.49 -2.60 -3.17
CA TYR A 89 0.34 -3.55 -2.43
C TYR A 89 1.23 -4.38 -3.35
N TRP A 90 2.32 -4.92 -2.79
CA TRP A 90 3.31 -5.70 -3.55
C TRP A 90 3.31 -7.14 -3.07
N ASN A 91 3.64 -8.04 -4.00
CA ASN A 91 4.03 -9.40 -3.70
C ASN A 91 5.52 -9.55 -3.96
N MET A 92 6.25 -10.07 -2.99
CA MET A 92 7.61 -10.54 -3.19
C MET A 92 7.57 -11.89 -3.92
N LEU A 93 6.99 -12.93 -3.31
CA LEU A 93 6.88 -14.28 -3.88
C LEU A 93 5.48 -14.87 -3.74
N ALA A 94 4.78 -14.58 -2.63
CA ALA A 94 3.44 -15.11 -2.39
C ALA A 94 2.40 -14.42 -3.31
N PRO A 95 1.64 -15.15 -4.14
CA PRO A 95 0.74 -14.54 -5.12
C PRO A 95 -0.57 -14.05 -4.47
N ARG A 96 -0.52 -12.92 -3.76
CA ARG A 96 -1.71 -12.26 -3.20
C ARG A 96 -2.38 -11.41 -4.28
N SER A 97 -3.70 -11.49 -4.36
CA SER A 97 -4.54 -10.65 -5.22
C SER A 97 -5.98 -10.76 -4.73
N CYS A 98 -6.85 -9.81 -5.12
CA CYS A 98 -8.24 -9.77 -4.70
C CYS A 98 -8.90 -11.17 -4.76
N PRO A 99 -9.28 -11.74 -3.61
CA PRO A 99 -9.95 -13.03 -3.58
C PRO A 99 -11.32 -12.94 -4.27
N LEU A 100 -11.80 -14.06 -4.79
CA LEU A 100 -13.08 -14.12 -5.52
C LEU A 100 -14.26 -13.55 -4.69
N ALA A 101 -14.26 -13.82 -3.39
CA ALA A 101 -15.28 -13.33 -2.46
C ALA A 101 -15.38 -11.79 -2.38
N LEU A 102 -14.32 -11.07 -2.78
CA LEU A 102 -14.28 -9.61 -2.78
C LEU A 102 -14.46 -8.98 -4.16
N ARG A 103 -14.63 -9.75 -5.23
CA ARG A 103 -14.77 -9.20 -6.59
C ARG A 103 -16.00 -8.34 -6.80
N GLY A 104 -17.03 -8.49 -5.96
CA GLY A 104 -18.19 -7.61 -5.95
C GLY A 104 -17.95 -6.26 -5.25
N ARG A 105 -16.77 -6.04 -4.65
CA ARG A 105 -16.40 -4.83 -3.93
C ARG A 105 -15.06 -4.24 -4.36
N LEU A 106 -14.21 -5.04 -5.01
CA LEU A 106 -12.90 -4.67 -5.49
C LEU A 106 -12.73 -5.00 -6.96
N GLN A 107 -12.34 -3.99 -7.74
CA GLN A 107 -11.95 -4.12 -9.13
C GLN A 107 -10.43 -4.00 -9.27
N PRO A 108 -9.73 -5.06 -9.71
CA PRO A 108 -8.30 -4.96 -9.98
C PRO A 108 -8.00 -4.12 -11.22
N LEU A 109 -7.09 -3.16 -11.09
CA LEU A 109 -6.61 -2.29 -12.16
C LEU A 109 -5.33 -2.88 -12.78
N ARG A 110 -5.44 -4.09 -13.37
CA ARG A 110 -4.27 -4.88 -13.84
C ARG A 110 -3.34 -4.11 -14.79
N ALA A 111 -3.89 -3.47 -15.81
CA ALA A 111 -3.07 -2.73 -16.79
C ALA A 111 -2.25 -1.61 -16.14
N LEU A 112 -2.83 -0.91 -15.15
CA LEU A 112 -2.12 0.12 -14.40
C LEU A 112 -1.05 -0.49 -13.48
N ALA A 113 -1.40 -1.59 -12.81
CA ALA A 113 -0.47 -2.31 -11.94
C ALA A 113 0.75 -2.83 -12.72
N ASP A 114 0.53 -3.45 -13.87
CA ASP A 114 1.60 -3.98 -14.74
C ASP A 114 2.48 -2.84 -15.28
N ALA A 115 1.87 -1.75 -15.76
CA ALA A 115 2.59 -0.59 -16.26
C ALA A 115 3.47 0.06 -15.18
N LEU A 116 2.98 0.19 -13.94
CA LEU A 116 3.76 0.74 -12.83
C LEU A 116 4.81 -0.25 -12.31
N HIS A 117 4.50 -1.55 -12.27
CA HIS A 117 5.45 -2.58 -11.86
C HIS A 117 6.68 -2.63 -12.77
N SER A 118 6.49 -2.47 -14.08
CA SER A 118 7.60 -2.41 -15.06
C SER A 118 8.57 -1.24 -14.83
N GLN A 119 8.16 -0.22 -14.08
CA GLN A 119 8.96 0.96 -13.74
C GLN A 119 9.55 0.86 -12.32
N ASP A 120 9.25 -0.22 -11.59
CA ASP A 120 9.72 -0.40 -10.23
C ASP A 120 11.25 -0.60 -10.22
N LYS A 121 11.89 0.03 -9.24
CA LYS A 121 13.35 -0.05 -9.03
C LYS A 121 13.71 -1.18 -8.06
N ALA A 122 12.71 -1.79 -7.42
CA ALA A 122 12.86 -2.96 -6.57
C ALA A 122 12.78 -4.24 -7.42
N ILE A 123 13.91 -4.92 -7.56
CA ILE A 123 14.07 -6.09 -8.43
C ILE A 123 13.52 -7.41 -7.84
N PHE A 124 12.98 -7.38 -6.62
CA PHE A 124 12.60 -8.58 -5.87
C PHE A 124 11.08 -8.75 -5.70
N TYR A 125 10.29 -7.78 -6.16
CA TYR A 125 8.83 -7.94 -6.20
C TYR A 125 8.45 -8.69 -7.48
N SER A 126 7.63 -9.74 -7.32
CA SER A 126 7.09 -10.51 -8.45
C SER A 126 5.82 -9.89 -9.03
N ALA A 127 5.12 -9.05 -8.26
CA ALA A 127 3.96 -8.32 -8.76
C ALA A 127 3.65 -7.08 -7.93
N LEU A 128 3.04 -6.09 -8.60
CA LEU A 128 2.29 -5.00 -7.98
C LEU A 128 0.80 -5.30 -8.13
N GLN A 129 0.01 -5.04 -7.08
CA GLN A 129 -1.44 -5.10 -7.10
C GLN A 129 -2.01 -3.70 -6.90
N ILE A 130 -2.95 -3.33 -7.76
CA ILE A 130 -3.75 -2.11 -7.62
C ILE A 130 -5.21 -2.50 -7.72
N GLU A 131 -5.98 -2.15 -6.70
CA GLU A 131 -7.39 -2.51 -6.59
C GLU A 131 -8.19 -1.26 -6.22
N GLU A 132 -9.33 -1.08 -6.88
CA GLU A 132 -10.23 0.04 -6.65
C GLU A 132 -11.53 -0.47 -6.03
N VAL A 133 -12.01 0.23 -4.99
CA VAL A 133 -13.28 -0.06 -4.34
C VAL A 133 -14.42 0.40 -5.25
N ILE A 134 -15.28 -0.54 -5.64
CA ILE A 134 -16.46 -0.24 -6.46
C ILE A 134 -17.69 0.03 -5.59
N PRO A 135 -18.64 0.87 -6.05
CA PRO A 135 -19.89 1.17 -5.35
C PRO A 135 -20.78 -0.04 -5.09
#